data_AF-A0AAV4BXL2-F1
#
_entry.id   AF-A0AAV4BXL2-F1
#
_cell.length_a   1.000
_cell.length_b   1.000
_cell.length_c   1.000
_cell.angle_alpha   90.00
_cell.angle_beta   90.00
_cell.angle_gamma   90.00
#
_symmetry.space_group_name_H-M   'P 1'
#
loop_
_entity.id
_entity.type
_entity.pdbx_description
1 polymer ?
#
loop_
_entity_poly.entity_id
_entity_poly.type
_entity_poly.pdbx_seq_one_letter_code
_entity_poly.pdbx_strand_id
1 'polypeptide(L)'
;MMPMLKRGGKALLQEGFNTGLDIARNVVAGENIKTAAKKGLRQAGKKSDGKSSCYHFKKKVSCSCTSSVSSEEEQEAGYKVKLTQASLYVRRCKINPAIVLAHEKALQSGTAKYHLKRVEVKAFSVGQGQLSFVEDNLFTAHIPKRVILGMVDSASFNGAYNKNPLHFKHNLISYLSLCVDGRQVPSKPLTPAFDKGLWARSYMSGTGTALKDKGFDISYEEYGKGFSLFCFDLTPTLTNGCSGEVELLKSGVVRLEARFCQALQQPIHVIVYAKRNGLIGIHRSREVLSDFTP
;
A
#
# COMPACT_ATOMS: atom_id res chain seq x y z
N MET A 1 -48.54 13.16 6.74
CA MET A 1 -49.29 11.89 6.86
C MET A 1 -48.86 10.98 5.71
N MET A 2 -48.46 9.75 5.99
CA MET A 2 -47.55 8.90 5.19
C MET A 2 -48.13 8.30 3.89
N PRO A 3 -47.26 7.99 2.90
CA PRO A 3 -47.31 6.68 2.28
C PRO A 3 -45.92 6.12 1.94
N MET A 4 -45.29 5.35 2.84
CA MET A 4 -44.04 4.60 2.56
C MET A 4 -44.03 3.19 3.21
N LEU A 5 -45.18 2.59 3.48
CA LEU A 5 -45.29 1.34 4.26
C LEU A 5 -45.80 0.11 3.48
N LYS A 6 -45.76 0.10 2.13
CA LYS A 6 -46.39 -1.00 1.34
C LYS A 6 -45.43 -1.97 0.62
N ARG A 7 -44.13 -1.69 0.51
CA ARG A 7 -43.21 -2.58 -0.25
C ARG A 7 -42.26 -3.44 0.60
N GLY A 8 -41.91 -3.03 1.82
CA GLY A 8 -41.06 -3.83 2.73
C GLY A 8 -41.80 -4.95 3.48
N GLY A 9 -43.10 -4.78 3.75
CA GLY A 9 -43.88 -5.72 4.56
C GLY A 9 -44.18 -7.06 3.87
N LYS A 10 -44.35 -7.08 2.54
CA LYS A 10 -44.72 -8.30 1.81
C LYS A 10 -43.60 -9.35 1.77
N ALA A 11 -42.34 -8.93 1.62
CA ALA A 11 -41.21 -9.87 1.56
C ALA A 11 -40.91 -10.50 2.92
N LEU A 12 -40.96 -9.72 4.01
CA LEU A 12 -40.77 -10.22 5.38
C LEU A 12 -41.93 -11.10 5.84
N LEU A 13 -43.17 -10.78 5.47
CA LEU A 13 -44.32 -11.63 5.76
C LEU A 13 -44.24 -12.96 5.01
N GLN A 14 -43.87 -12.97 3.72
CA GLN A 14 -43.83 -14.19 2.93
C GLN A 14 -42.67 -15.11 3.34
N GLU A 15 -41.51 -14.55 3.67
CA GLU A 15 -40.38 -15.33 4.19
C GLU A 15 -40.64 -15.85 5.61
N GLY A 16 -41.26 -15.05 6.49
CA GLY A 16 -41.68 -15.47 7.82
C GLY A 16 -42.77 -16.56 7.81
N PHE A 17 -43.69 -16.50 6.84
CA PHE A 17 -44.73 -17.52 6.66
C PHE A 17 -44.14 -18.85 6.20
N ASN A 18 -43.21 -18.82 5.24
CA ASN A 18 -42.57 -20.02 4.73
C ASN A 18 -41.68 -20.69 5.77
N THR A 19 -40.90 -19.91 6.55
CA THR A 19 -40.12 -20.45 7.66
C THR A 19 -40.99 -20.95 8.82
N GLY A 20 -42.11 -20.29 9.10
CA GLY A 20 -43.10 -20.76 10.08
C GLY A 20 -43.74 -22.10 9.69
N LEU A 21 -44.11 -22.27 8.41
CA LEU A 21 -44.66 -23.52 7.87
C LEU A 21 -43.65 -24.68 7.90
N ASP A 22 -42.39 -24.42 7.58
CA ASP A 22 -41.33 -25.44 7.61
C ASP A 22 -41.00 -25.87 9.05
N ILE A 23 -41.04 -24.95 10.02
CA ILE A 23 -40.89 -25.30 11.44
C ILE A 23 -42.09 -26.13 11.91
N ALA A 24 -43.31 -25.75 11.55
CA ALA A 24 -44.51 -26.50 11.91
C ALA A 24 -44.51 -27.92 11.33
N ARG A 25 -44.11 -28.11 10.06
CA ARG A 25 -43.96 -29.43 9.44
C ARG A 25 -42.93 -30.31 10.15
N ASN A 26 -41.78 -29.75 10.53
CA ASN A 26 -40.74 -30.52 11.21
C ASN A 26 -41.13 -30.90 12.64
N VAL A 27 -41.94 -30.09 13.32
CA VAL A 27 -42.50 -30.40 14.64
C VAL A 27 -43.59 -31.49 14.56
N VAL A 28 -44.43 -31.44 13.52
CA VAL A 28 -45.41 -32.50 13.24
C VAL A 28 -44.72 -33.82 12.86
N ALA A 29 -43.53 -33.76 12.24
CA ALA A 29 -42.68 -34.92 11.97
C ALA A 29 -41.91 -35.44 13.21
N GLY A 30 -42.20 -34.92 14.40
CA GLY A 30 -41.65 -35.40 15.67
C GLY A 30 -40.34 -34.75 16.11
N GLU A 31 -39.83 -33.72 15.42
CA GLU A 31 -38.64 -33.00 15.87
C GLU A 31 -38.96 -32.02 17.02
N ASN A 32 -38.03 -31.92 17.98
CA ASN A 32 -38.12 -30.94 19.07
C ASN A 32 -38.11 -29.51 18.51
N ILE A 33 -39.02 -28.64 19.00
CA ILE A 33 -39.24 -27.27 18.49
C ILE A 33 -37.95 -26.43 18.48
N LYS A 34 -37.11 -26.57 19.50
CA LYS A 34 -35.84 -25.84 19.63
C LYS A 34 -34.83 -26.22 18.52
N THR A 35 -34.81 -27.49 18.13
CA THR A 35 -33.94 -28.02 17.07
C THR A 35 -34.44 -27.65 15.68
N ALA A 36 -35.76 -27.69 15.45
CA ALA A 36 -36.39 -27.27 14.20
C ALA A 36 -36.18 -25.76 13.94
N ALA A 37 -36.35 -24.92 14.97
CA ALA A 37 -36.10 -23.48 14.87
C ALA A 37 -34.63 -23.16 14.56
N LYS A 38 -33.69 -23.88 15.19
CA LYS A 38 -32.25 -23.70 14.96
C LYS A 38 -31.82 -24.11 13.55
N LYS A 39 -32.41 -25.17 12.97
CA LYS A 39 -32.19 -25.57 11.57
C LYS A 39 -32.78 -24.53 10.59
N GLY A 40 -33.99 -24.03 10.85
CA GLY A 40 -34.65 -23.01 10.02
C GLY A 40 -33.85 -21.70 9.95
N LEU A 41 -33.35 -21.22 11.09
CA LEU A 41 -32.49 -20.02 11.16
C LEU A 41 -31.16 -20.21 10.41
N ARG A 42 -30.56 -21.41 10.46
CA ARG A 42 -29.31 -21.73 9.74
C ARG A 42 -29.50 -21.75 8.22
N GLN A 43 -30.62 -22.27 7.73
CA GLN A 43 -30.92 -22.32 6.29
C GLN A 43 -31.29 -20.94 5.74
N ALA A 44 -31.99 -20.11 6.52
CA ALA A 44 -32.22 -18.71 6.20
C ALA A 44 -30.89 -17.93 6.11
N GLY A 45 -29.98 -18.14 7.09
CA GLY A 45 -28.65 -17.53 7.11
C GLY A 45 -27.81 -17.85 5.86
N LYS A 46 -27.79 -19.11 5.42
CA LYS A 46 -27.08 -19.53 4.20
C LYS A 46 -27.67 -18.96 2.89
N LYS A 47 -28.98 -18.69 2.82
CA LYS A 47 -29.60 -18.05 1.64
C LYS A 47 -29.30 -16.55 1.54
N SER A 48 -29.04 -15.88 2.66
CA SER A 48 -28.64 -14.47 2.71
C SER A 48 -27.17 -14.20 2.34
N ASP A 49 -26.27 -15.18 2.51
CA ASP A 49 -24.86 -15.04 2.13
C ASP A 49 -24.63 -15.01 0.60
N GLY A 50 -25.62 -15.45 -0.20
CA GLY A 50 -25.50 -15.58 -1.66
C GLY A 50 -25.93 -14.38 -2.50
N LYS A 51 -26.36 -13.24 -1.92
CA LYS A 51 -26.84 -12.08 -2.68
C LYS A 51 -26.20 -10.76 -2.24
N SER A 52 -24.90 -10.62 -2.49
CA SER A 52 -24.24 -9.30 -2.52
C SER A 52 -24.58 -8.59 -3.84
N SER A 53 -25.72 -7.89 -3.87
CA SER A 53 -26.10 -7.13 -5.06
C SER A 53 -25.21 -5.88 -5.22
N CYS A 54 -24.30 -5.94 -6.18
CA CYS A 54 -23.39 -4.86 -6.54
C CYS A 54 -24.11 -3.83 -7.39
N TYR A 55 -24.27 -2.60 -6.88
CA TYR A 55 -24.77 -1.47 -7.66
C TYR A 55 -23.71 -0.37 -7.72
N HIS A 56 -23.48 0.18 -8.92
CA HIS A 56 -22.69 1.38 -9.12
C HIS A 56 -23.51 2.60 -8.69
N PHE A 57 -23.13 3.23 -7.58
CA PHE A 57 -23.70 4.52 -7.17
C PHE A 57 -22.73 5.63 -7.56
N LYS A 58 -23.13 6.48 -8.50
CA LYS A 58 -22.36 7.66 -8.93
C LYS A 58 -22.54 8.77 -7.89
N LYS A 59 -21.53 9.03 -7.06
CA LYS A 59 -21.43 10.30 -6.34
C LYS A 59 -20.35 11.13 -7.03
N LYS A 60 -20.76 12.17 -7.76
CA LYS A 60 -19.84 13.13 -8.41
C LYS A 60 -19.28 14.00 -7.29
N VAL A 61 -18.05 13.75 -6.87
CA VAL A 61 -17.27 14.75 -6.10
C VAL A 61 -16.59 15.61 -7.16
N SER A 62 -17.21 16.73 -7.52
CA SER A 62 -16.59 17.73 -8.38
C SER A 62 -15.77 18.68 -7.52
N CYS A 63 -14.47 18.45 -7.44
CA CYS A 63 -13.54 19.54 -7.14
C CYS A 63 -13.21 20.20 -8.48
N SER A 64 -13.75 21.39 -8.73
CA SER A 64 -13.31 22.26 -9.82
C SER A 64 -12.07 23.01 -9.35
N CYS A 65 -10.93 22.31 -9.34
CA CYS A 65 -9.64 22.98 -9.27
C CYS A 65 -9.22 23.27 -10.70
N THR A 66 -9.43 24.50 -11.18
CA THR A 66 -8.64 25.04 -12.28
C THR A 66 -7.22 25.26 -11.77
N SER A 67 -6.49 24.17 -11.55
CA SER A 67 -5.06 24.23 -11.28
C SER A 67 -4.36 24.23 -12.63
N SER A 68 -4.00 25.42 -13.12
CA SER A 68 -2.83 25.52 -13.97
C SER A 68 -1.66 25.06 -13.12
N VAL A 69 -1.13 23.87 -13.40
CA VAL A 69 0.17 23.48 -12.88
C VAL A 69 1.17 24.27 -13.70
N SER A 70 1.43 25.51 -13.28
CA SER A 70 2.59 26.28 -13.72
C SER A 70 3.77 25.75 -12.91
N SER A 71 4.44 24.75 -13.46
CA SER A 71 5.79 24.40 -13.01
C SER A 71 6.69 25.58 -13.34
N GLU A 72 7.14 26.27 -12.30
CA GLU A 72 8.12 27.35 -12.34
C GLU A 72 9.48 26.78 -12.75
N GLU A 73 9.70 26.68 -14.07
CA GLU A 73 10.97 26.77 -14.81
C GLU A 73 10.67 26.43 -16.28
N GLU A 74 10.26 27.46 -17.03
CA GLU A 74 9.91 27.36 -18.45
C GLU A 74 11.18 27.12 -19.29
N GLN A 75 11.48 25.84 -19.58
CA GLN A 75 11.96 25.53 -20.92
C GLN A 75 10.74 25.51 -21.84
N GLU A 76 10.75 26.39 -22.84
CA GLU A 76 9.67 26.68 -23.80
C GLU A 76 9.24 25.41 -24.58
N ALA A 77 8.49 24.53 -23.95
CA ALA A 77 7.79 23.46 -24.63
C ALA A 77 6.56 24.07 -25.31
N GLY A 78 6.52 24.05 -26.64
CA GLY A 78 5.44 24.61 -27.47
C GLY A 78 4.06 23.93 -27.33
N TYR A 79 3.78 23.30 -26.18
CA TYR A 79 2.57 22.53 -25.92
C TYR A 79 1.96 22.90 -24.57
N LYS A 80 0.67 23.28 -24.59
CA LYS A 80 -0.10 23.62 -23.39
C LYS A 80 -1.06 22.49 -23.04
N VAL A 81 -0.82 21.81 -21.93
CA VAL A 81 -1.75 20.80 -21.41
C VAL A 81 -2.90 21.50 -20.69
N LYS A 82 -4.14 21.25 -21.12
CA LYS A 82 -5.35 21.73 -20.44
C LYS A 82 -6.10 20.54 -19.84
N LEU A 83 -6.08 20.42 -18.52
CA LEU A 83 -6.94 19.48 -17.80
C LEU A 83 -8.38 20.03 -17.82
N THR A 84 -9.25 19.43 -18.63
CA THR A 84 -10.65 19.86 -18.75
C THR A 84 -11.52 19.40 -17.57
N GLN A 85 -11.40 18.13 -17.17
CA GLN A 85 -12.14 17.58 -16.04
C GLN A 85 -11.40 16.38 -15.44
N ALA A 86 -11.31 16.34 -14.11
CA ALA A 86 -10.92 15.15 -13.35
C ALA A 86 -12.14 14.63 -12.57
N SER A 87 -12.31 13.31 -12.45
CA SER A 87 -13.42 12.72 -11.69
C SER A 87 -12.99 11.41 -11.03
N LEU A 88 -13.22 11.29 -9.72
CA LEU A 88 -12.90 10.10 -8.92
C LEU A 88 -14.16 9.27 -8.66
N TYR A 89 -14.12 7.99 -9.00
CA TYR A 89 -15.20 7.05 -8.76
C TYR A 89 -14.81 6.08 -7.64
N VAL A 90 -15.56 6.10 -6.53
CA VAL A 90 -15.33 5.23 -5.38
C VAL A 90 -16.49 4.26 -5.22
N ARG A 91 -16.17 2.97 -5.08
CA ARG A 91 -17.17 1.92 -4.84
C ARG A 91 -17.63 1.98 -3.38
N ARG A 92 -18.93 2.11 -3.17
CA ARG A 92 -19.56 2.01 -1.85
C ARG A 92 -20.27 0.67 -1.71
N CYS A 93 -20.01 -0.05 -0.64
CA CYS A 93 -20.73 -1.28 -0.30
C CYS A 93 -22.00 -0.93 0.48
N LYS A 94 -23.16 -1.46 0.07
CA LYS A 94 -24.38 -1.43 0.87
C LYS A 94 -24.38 -2.66 1.76
N ILE A 95 -24.44 -2.44 3.07
CA ILE A 95 -24.36 -3.49 4.08
C ILE A 95 -25.77 -3.70 4.65
N ASN A 96 -26.12 -4.95 5.00
CA ASN A 96 -27.38 -5.26 5.68
C ASN A 96 -27.47 -4.47 7.01
N PRO A 97 -28.60 -3.80 7.31
CA PRO A 97 -28.75 -3.01 8.54
C PRO A 97 -28.46 -3.81 9.82
N ALA A 98 -28.72 -5.11 9.86
CA ALA A 98 -28.41 -5.95 11.02
C ALA A 98 -26.90 -5.97 11.34
N ILE A 99 -26.05 -5.96 10.31
CA ILE A 99 -24.58 -5.94 10.45
C ILE A 99 -24.12 -4.55 10.91
N VAL A 100 -24.78 -3.47 10.45
CA VAL A 100 -24.47 -2.11 10.91
C VAL A 100 -24.73 -1.97 12.41
N LEU A 101 -25.87 -2.47 12.89
CA LEU A 101 -26.20 -2.50 14.32
C LEU A 101 -25.22 -3.36 15.12
N ALA A 102 -24.79 -4.50 14.57
CA ALA A 102 -23.79 -5.35 15.20
C ALA A 102 -22.42 -4.64 15.32
N HIS A 103 -21.98 -3.93 14.29
CA HIS A 103 -20.77 -3.11 14.35
C HIS A 103 -20.89 -1.96 15.34
N GLU A 104 -22.05 -1.33 15.45
CA GLU A 104 -22.28 -0.27 16.43
C GLU A 104 -22.18 -0.79 17.87
N LYS A 105 -22.73 -1.98 18.16
CA LYS A 105 -22.53 -2.66 19.44
C LYS A 105 -21.07 -3.06 19.67
N ALA A 106 -20.38 -3.59 18.66
CA ALA A 106 -18.97 -3.94 18.78
C ALA A 106 -18.08 -2.72 19.09
N LEU A 107 -18.40 -1.57 18.51
CA LEU A 107 -17.72 -0.30 18.79
C LEU A 107 -17.97 0.24 20.20
N GLN A 108 -19.03 -0.22 20.88
CA GLN A 108 -19.23 0.07 22.31
C GLN A 108 -18.25 -0.75 23.18
N SER A 109 -17.92 -1.98 22.77
CA SER A 109 -16.95 -2.82 23.50
C SER A 109 -15.49 -2.49 23.22
N GLY A 110 -15.17 -1.96 22.04
CA GLY A 110 -13.79 -1.63 21.69
C GLY A 110 -13.63 -0.95 20.33
N THR A 111 -12.50 -0.27 20.16
CA THR A 111 -12.15 0.44 18.93
C THR A 111 -11.88 -0.53 17.78
N ALA A 112 -12.40 -0.24 16.59
CA ALA A 112 -12.07 -1.01 15.39
C ALA A 112 -10.66 -0.67 14.91
N LYS A 113 -9.79 -1.67 14.78
CA LYS A 113 -8.38 -1.51 14.41
C LYS A 113 -8.12 -2.03 12.99
N TYR A 114 -7.55 -1.19 12.14
CA TYR A 114 -7.22 -1.49 10.75
C TYR A 114 -5.72 -1.37 10.54
N HIS A 115 -5.07 -2.49 10.25
CA HIS A 115 -3.65 -2.51 9.87
C HIS A 115 -3.52 -2.14 8.40
N LEU A 116 -2.66 -1.18 8.09
CA LEU A 116 -2.34 -0.78 6.73
C LEU A 116 -0.83 -0.78 6.49
N LYS A 117 -0.46 -0.90 5.22
CA LYS A 117 0.92 -0.76 4.75
C LYS A 117 1.06 0.67 4.23
N ARG A 118 1.95 1.44 4.84
CA ARG A 118 2.24 2.83 4.49
C ARG A 118 3.54 2.92 3.71
N VAL A 119 3.65 4.01 2.97
CA VAL A 119 4.82 4.34 2.17
C VAL A 119 5.28 5.72 2.60
N GLU A 120 6.59 5.85 2.79
CA GLU A 120 7.28 7.13 2.97
C GLU A 120 8.35 7.22 1.90
N VAL A 121 8.44 8.37 1.23
CA VAL A 121 9.49 8.63 0.25
C VAL A 121 10.29 9.83 0.73
N LYS A 122 11.60 9.65 0.84
CA LYS A 122 12.54 10.72 1.14
C LYS A 122 13.49 10.88 -0.04
N ALA A 123 13.86 12.11 -0.37
CA ALA A 123 14.83 12.41 -1.42
C ALA A 123 15.98 13.20 -0.82
N PHE A 124 17.21 12.77 -1.09
CA PHE A 124 18.43 13.43 -0.65
C PHE A 124 19.19 13.95 -1.87
N SER A 125 19.67 15.18 -1.81
CA SER A 125 20.46 15.78 -2.89
C SER A 125 21.94 15.50 -2.67
N VAL A 126 22.61 14.95 -3.68
CA VAL A 126 24.06 14.70 -3.66
C VAL A 126 24.69 15.50 -4.79
N GLY A 127 25.65 16.35 -4.41
CA GLY A 127 26.35 17.22 -5.36
C GLY A 127 27.27 16.47 -6.32
N GLN A 128 27.59 17.12 -7.43
CA GLN A 128 28.62 16.68 -8.35
C GLN A 128 29.98 16.55 -7.63
N GLY A 129 30.83 15.61 -8.06
CA GLY A 129 32.17 15.43 -7.50
C GLY A 129 32.23 14.55 -6.26
N GLN A 130 31.10 14.24 -5.63
CA GLN A 130 31.03 13.35 -4.46
C GLN A 130 31.42 11.92 -4.82
N LEU A 131 32.18 11.27 -3.93
CA LEU A 131 32.58 9.86 -4.02
C LEU A 131 31.80 8.95 -3.08
N SER A 132 31.18 9.52 -2.04
CA SER A 132 30.39 8.79 -1.06
C SER A 132 29.17 9.59 -0.66
N PHE A 133 28.14 8.87 -0.22
CA PHE A 133 26.93 9.44 0.34
C PHE A 133 26.58 8.64 1.58
N VAL A 134 26.43 9.34 2.71
CA VAL A 134 26.11 8.75 4.00
C VAL A 134 25.00 9.56 4.64
N GLU A 135 23.96 8.88 5.07
CA GLU A 135 22.83 9.48 5.78
C GLU A 135 22.58 8.68 7.07
N ASP A 136 22.83 9.28 8.24
CA ASP A 136 22.79 8.57 9.53
C ASP A 136 21.37 8.37 10.07
N ASN A 137 20.45 9.29 9.78
CA ASN A 137 19.09 9.29 10.34
C ASN A 137 18.04 9.18 9.23
N LEU A 138 18.14 8.12 8.44
CA LEU A 138 17.27 7.90 7.29
C LEU A 138 15.79 7.85 7.69
N PHE A 139 15.49 7.23 8.83
CA PHE A 139 14.16 7.19 9.42
C PHE A 139 14.20 7.54 10.90
N THR A 140 13.24 8.35 11.33
CA THR A 140 13.07 8.72 12.73
C THR A 140 12.00 7.82 13.35
N ALA A 141 12.19 7.42 14.60
CA ALA A 141 11.32 6.58 15.42
C ALA A 141 11.22 5.10 15.03
N HIS A 142 10.82 4.76 13.80
CA HIS A 142 10.51 3.37 13.43
C HIS A 142 11.27 2.88 12.20
N ILE A 143 11.82 1.68 12.30
CA ILE A 143 12.51 0.99 11.21
C ILE A 143 11.47 0.50 10.20
N PRO A 144 11.58 0.86 8.91
CA PRO A 144 10.69 0.33 7.89
C PRO A 144 10.92 -1.16 7.64
N LYS A 145 9.93 -1.83 7.09
CA LYS A 145 10.03 -3.24 6.71
C LYS A 145 10.87 -3.45 5.46
N ARG A 146 10.78 -2.51 4.54
CA ARG A 146 11.46 -2.57 3.24
C ARG A 146 11.93 -1.19 2.86
N VAL A 147 13.18 -1.10 2.40
CA VAL A 147 13.77 0.13 1.86
C VAL A 147 14.15 -0.13 0.42
N ILE A 148 13.79 0.78 -0.48
CA ILE A 148 14.12 0.75 -1.89
C ILE A 148 14.86 2.04 -2.21
N LEU A 149 16.01 1.91 -2.84
CA LEU A 149 16.86 3.02 -3.25
C LEU A 149 16.84 3.14 -4.77
N GLY A 150 16.59 4.35 -5.25
CA GLY A 150 16.78 4.72 -6.65
C GLY A 150 17.55 6.02 -6.73
N MET A 151 18.44 6.15 -7.71
CA MET A 151 19.18 7.39 -7.96
C MET A 151 18.78 7.95 -9.31
N VAL A 152 18.52 9.26 -9.35
CA VAL A 152 18.12 9.97 -10.57
C VAL A 152 18.90 11.27 -10.67
N ASP A 153 19.11 11.78 -11.87
CA ASP A 153 19.74 13.11 -12.04
C ASP A 153 18.87 14.19 -11.40
N SER A 154 19.49 15.23 -10.84
CA SER A 154 18.74 16.35 -10.25
C SER A 154 17.81 17.04 -11.24
N ALA A 155 18.25 17.20 -12.50
CA ALA A 155 17.42 17.73 -13.57
C ALA A 155 16.19 16.84 -13.88
N SER A 156 16.35 15.51 -13.86
CA SER A 156 15.24 14.59 -14.09
C SER A 156 14.22 14.63 -12.96
N PHE A 157 14.67 14.72 -11.71
CA PHE A 157 13.80 14.82 -10.53
C PHE A 157 12.97 16.11 -10.52
N ASN A 158 13.58 17.23 -10.92
CA ASN A 158 12.91 18.52 -11.02
C ASN A 158 11.97 18.62 -12.23
N GLY A 159 11.93 17.60 -13.09
CA GLY A 159 11.00 17.54 -14.22
C GLY A 159 11.49 18.25 -15.48
N ALA A 160 12.81 18.30 -15.71
CA ALA A 160 13.34 18.82 -16.98
C ALA A 160 12.73 18.07 -18.17
N TYR A 161 12.19 18.82 -19.13
CA TYR A 161 11.37 18.30 -20.24
C TYR A 161 12.07 17.22 -21.07
N ASN A 162 13.38 17.38 -21.30
CA ASN A 162 14.19 16.47 -22.12
C ASN A 162 14.75 15.27 -21.34
N LYS A 163 14.32 15.05 -20.09
CA LYS A 163 14.87 14.04 -19.20
C LYS A 163 13.78 13.11 -18.67
N ASN A 164 14.17 11.87 -18.40
CA ASN A 164 13.26 10.85 -17.88
C ASN A 164 13.41 10.70 -16.35
N PRO A 165 12.37 10.98 -15.55
CA PRO A 165 12.42 10.80 -14.08
C PRO A 165 12.42 9.33 -13.65
N LEU A 166 12.07 8.38 -14.53
CA LEU A 166 12.05 6.94 -14.25
C LEU A 166 13.34 6.23 -14.66
N HIS A 167 14.36 6.97 -15.12
CA HIS A 167 15.67 6.42 -15.44
C HIS A 167 16.55 6.37 -14.18
N PHE A 168 16.48 5.25 -13.47
CA PHE A 168 17.23 5.02 -12.24
C PHE A 168 18.68 4.60 -12.52
N LYS A 169 19.58 5.56 -12.57
CA LYS A 169 21.00 5.33 -12.87
C LYS A 169 21.72 4.65 -11.70
N HIS A 170 22.68 3.78 -12.00
CA HIS A 170 23.52 3.14 -10.99
C HIS A 170 24.71 4.03 -10.55
N ASN A 171 25.10 5.02 -11.37
CA ASN A 171 26.21 5.96 -11.11
C ASN A 171 27.52 5.29 -10.67
N LEU A 172 27.81 4.13 -11.25
CA LEU A 172 28.96 3.27 -10.90
C LEU A 172 29.13 3.06 -9.39
N ILE A 173 28.03 2.85 -8.67
CA ILE A 173 28.07 2.51 -7.26
C ILE A 173 28.92 1.25 -7.04
N SER A 174 29.84 1.31 -6.09
CA SER A 174 30.82 0.26 -5.78
C SER A 174 30.59 -0.37 -4.41
N TYR A 175 29.90 0.34 -3.52
CA TYR A 175 29.56 -0.12 -2.18
C TYR A 175 28.19 0.41 -1.79
N LEU A 176 27.34 -0.47 -1.26
CA LEU A 176 26.04 -0.10 -0.73
C LEU A 176 25.66 -0.97 0.46
N SER A 177 25.31 -0.34 1.58
CA SER A 177 24.91 -1.01 2.82
C SER A 177 23.94 -0.16 3.62
N LEU A 178 23.03 -0.81 4.35
CA LEU A 178 22.27 -0.19 5.42
C LEU A 178 22.86 -0.64 6.76
N CYS A 179 22.92 0.24 7.74
CA CYS A 179 23.27 -0.10 9.10
C CYS A 179 22.06 0.18 9.99
N VAL A 180 21.49 -0.88 10.58
CA VAL A 180 20.35 -0.82 11.49
C VAL A 180 20.84 -1.13 12.88
N ASP A 181 20.78 -0.16 13.79
CA ASP A 181 21.26 -0.28 15.19
C ASP A 181 22.69 -0.86 15.29
N GLY A 182 23.59 -0.40 14.43
CA GLY A 182 24.99 -0.85 14.38
C GLY A 182 25.23 -2.16 13.64
N ARG A 183 24.18 -2.83 13.13
CA ARG A 183 24.28 -4.05 12.33
C ARG A 183 24.12 -3.77 10.84
N GLN A 184 25.05 -4.26 10.04
CA GLN A 184 24.96 -4.12 8.58
C GLN A 184 23.91 -5.05 7.97
N VAL A 185 23.10 -4.51 7.07
CA VAL A 185 22.06 -5.18 6.30
C VAL A 185 22.23 -4.78 4.82
N PRO A 186 22.47 -5.75 3.92
CA PRO A 186 22.76 -7.16 4.18
C PRO A 186 24.05 -7.38 4.98
N SER A 187 24.19 -8.53 5.65
CA SER A 187 25.36 -8.85 6.49
C SER A 187 26.70 -8.74 5.76
N LYS A 188 26.69 -8.98 4.44
CA LYS A 188 27.77 -8.61 3.53
C LYS A 188 27.27 -7.45 2.68
N PRO A 189 27.91 -6.29 2.64
CA PRO A 189 27.48 -5.16 1.81
C PRO A 189 27.38 -5.55 0.33
N LEU A 190 26.57 -4.80 -0.43
CA LEU A 190 26.51 -4.96 -1.88
C LEU A 190 27.71 -4.24 -2.49
N THR A 191 28.48 -4.95 -3.30
CA THR A 191 29.65 -4.40 -3.99
C THR A 191 29.56 -4.68 -5.50
N PRO A 192 28.58 -4.08 -6.21
CA PRO A 192 28.45 -4.29 -7.65
C PRO A 192 29.61 -3.63 -8.40
N ALA A 193 29.99 -4.22 -9.53
CA ALA A 193 30.93 -3.64 -10.48
C ALA A 193 30.25 -3.58 -11.86
N PHE A 194 29.59 -2.44 -12.12
CA PHE A 194 28.82 -2.20 -13.35
C PHE A 194 29.68 -2.08 -14.61
N ASP A 195 30.94 -1.67 -14.45
CA ASP A 195 31.97 -1.69 -15.49
C ASP A 195 32.32 -3.12 -15.95
N LYS A 196 32.26 -4.09 -15.04
CA LYS A 196 32.71 -5.47 -15.27
C LYS A 196 31.58 -6.48 -15.53
N GLY A 197 30.33 -6.04 -15.62
CA GLY A 197 29.22 -6.99 -15.78
C GLY A 197 28.70 -7.60 -14.46
N LEU A 198 29.22 -7.17 -13.30
CA LEU A 198 29.04 -7.87 -12.03
C LEU A 198 28.00 -7.18 -11.12
N TRP A 199 26.72 -7.39 -11.40
CA TRP A 199 25.61 -6.86 -10.58
C TRP A 199 24.54 -7.90 -10.23
N ALA A 200 24.78 -9.20 -10.48
CA ALA A 200 23.85 -10.30 -10.17
C ALA A 200 23.26 -10.22 -8.75
N ARG A 201 24.09 -9.98 -7.75
CA ARG A 201 23.62 -9.88 -6.35
C ARG A 201 22.73 -8.67 -6.12
N SER A 202 23.07 -7.52 -6.70
CA SER A 202 22.27 -6.30 -6.60
C SER A 202 20.93 -6.44 -7.33
N TYR A 203 20.93 -7.11 -8.48
CA TYR A 203 19.72 -7.46 -9.23
C TYR A 203 18.80 -8.38 -8.40
N MET A 204 19.34 -9.48 -7.85
CA MET A 204 18.56 -10.41 -7.01
C MET A 204 18.02 -9.76 -5.74
N SER A 205 18.80 -8.84 -5.14
CA SER A 205 18.34 -8.04 -4.01
C SER A 205 17.22 -7.08 -4.43
N GLY A 206 17.40 -6.37 -5.55
CA GLY A 206 16.49 -5.39 -6.13
C GLY A 206 15.13 -5.96 -6.53
N THR A 207 15.08 -7.17 -7.08
CA THR A 207 13.80 -7.81 -7.41
C THR A 207 13.06 -8.26 -6.15
N GLY A 208 13.80 -8.63 -5.09
CA GLY A 208 13.22 -9.21 -3.86
C GLY A 208 12.33 -10.43 -4.14
N THR A 209 12.62 -11.10 -5.25
CA THR A 209 11.97 -12.34 -5.69
C THR A 209 12.92 -13.52 -5.61
N ALA A 210 14.05 -13.37 -4.90
CA ALA A 210 14.85 -14.52 -4.51
C ALA A 210 13.91 -15.60 -3.95
N LEU A 211 13.84 -16.72 -4.67
CA LEU A 211 13.04 -17.91 -4.32
C LEU A 211 11.51 -17.76 -4.47
N LYS A 212 11.00 -16.85 -5.31
CA LYS A 212 9.56 -16.72 -5.61
C LYS A 212 9.30 -16.80 -7.11
N ASP A 213 8.24 -17.51 -7.52
CA ASP A 213 7.70 -17.55 -8.90
C ASP A 213 6.99 -16.24 -9.29
N LYS A 214 7.62 -15.11 -8.99
CA LYS A 214 7.17 -13.78 -9.37
C LYS A 214 8.34 -13.07 -10.03
N GLY A 215 8.16 -12.69 -11.30
CA GLY A 215 9.13 -11.89 -12.03
C GLY A 215 9.06 -10.42 -11.65
N PHE A 216 10.13 -9.71 -11.99
CA PHE A 216 10.16 -8.26 -12.05
C PHE A 216 10.29 -7.88 -13.53
N ASP A 217 9.61 -6.81 -13.95
CA ASP A 217 9.53 -6.38 -15.37
C ASP A 217 10.80 -5.65 -15.86
N ILE A 218 11.92 -5.81 -15.13
CA ILE A 218 13.22 -5.28 -15.52
C ILE A 218 14.14 -6.46 -15.66
N SER A 219 14.64 -6.66 -16.88
CA SER A 219 15.60 -7.72 -17.18
C SER A 219 16.95 -7.47 -16.53
N TYR A 220 17.78 -8.51 -16.45
CA TYR A 220 19.15 -8.42 -15.94
C TYR A 220 20.01 -7.39 -16.70
N GLU A 221 19.77 -7.24 -18.01
CA GLU A 221 20.49 -6.30 -18.87
C GLU A 221 20.00 -4.87 -18.70
N GLU A 222 18.70 -4.65 -18.61
CA GLU A 222 18.11 -3.33 -18.36
C GLU A 222 18.51 -2.77 -17.00
N TYR A 223 18.67 -3.64 -16.00
CA TYR A 223 19.21 -3.24 -14.71
C TYR A 223 20.59 -2.57 -14.82
N GLY A 224 21.46 -3.09 -15.69
CA GLY A 224 22.77 -2.50 -15.97
C GLY A 224 22.73 -1.21 -16.80
N LYS A 225 21.65 -0.96 -17.55
CA LYS A 225 21.49 0.20 -18.46
C LYS A 225 20.80 1.41 -17.82
N GLY A 226 20.54 1.38 -16.51
CA GLY A 226 19.94 2.49 -15.76
C GLY A 226 18.49 2.27 -15.35
N PHE A 227 18.13 1.02 -15.07
CA PHE A 227 16.93 0.67 -14.29
C PHE A 227 17.33 -0.02 -12.97
N SER A 228 18.33 0.53 -12.29
CA SER A 228 18.92 -0.06 -11.09
C SER A 228 18.22 0.44 -9.82
N LEU A 229 17.35 -0.40 -9.26
CA LEU A 229 16.79 -0.22 -7.92
C LEU A 229 17.47 -1.17 -6.94
N PHE A 230 17.79 -0.67 -5.76
CA PHE A 230 18.38 -1.49 -4.70
C PHE A 230 17.36 -1.68 -3.59
N CYS A 231 16.96 -2.92 -3.34
CA CYS A 231 15.97 -3.25 -2.33
C CYS A 231 16.63 -3.95 -1.15
N PHE A 232 16.28 -3.49 0.05
CA PHE A 232 16.68 -4.06 1.32
C PHE A 232 15.44 -4.58 2.05
N ASP A 233 15.48 -5.85 2.41
CA ASP A 233 14.48 -6.46 3.29
C ASP A 233 14.96 -6.35 4.74
N LEU A 234 14.21 -5.62 5.56
CA LEU A 234 14.48 -5.47 6.99
C LEU A 234 13.54 -6.35 7.82
N THR A 235 12.66 -7.14 7.18
CA THR A 235 11.77 -8.06 7.88
C THR A 235 12.56 -9.24 8.45
N PRO A 236 12.27 -9.67 9.69
CA PRO A 236 12.93 -10.83 10.28
C PRO A 236 12.58 -12.13 9.54
N THR A 237 11.41 -12.17 8.90
CA THR A 237 10.90 -13.32 8.15
C THR A 237 11.48 -13.40 6.73
N LEU A 238 12.21 -12.37 6.27
CA LEU A 238 12.71 -12.24 4.90
C LEU A 238 11.61 -12.42 3.83
N THR A 239 10.38 -12.08 4.19
CA THR A 239 9.21 -12.22 3.30
C THR A 239 9.00 -11.00 2.42
N ASN A 240 9.91 -10.02 2.44
CA ASN A 240 9.83 -8.74 1.75
C ASN A 240 8.64 -7.86 2.18
N GLY A 241 8.13 -8.08 3.40
CA GLY A 241 6.92 -7.42 3.91
C GLY A 241 5.68 -7.69 3.04
N CYS A 242 5.68 -8.81 2.32
CA CYS A 242 4.58 -9.26 1.47
C CYS A 242 3.69 -10.28 2.18
N SER A 243 4.17 -10.94 3.24
CA SER A 243 3.27 -11.71 4.10
C SER A 243 2.22 -10.76 4.71
N GLY A 244 1.01 -11.28 4.90
CA GLY A 244 -0.07 -10.57 5.60
C GLY A 244 0.15 -10.50 7.11
N GLU A 245 1.34 -10.88 7.58
CA GLU A 245 1.66 -11.04 8.99
C GLU A 245 1.82 -9.68 9.66
N VAL A 246 1.23 -9.58 10.85
CA VAL A 246 1.42 -8.45 11.74
C VAL A 246 2.74 -8.67 12.45
N GLU A 247 3.75 -7.91 12.03
CA GLU A 247 5.05 -7.90 12.69
C GLU A 247 5.12 -6.74 13.68
N LEU A 248 5.87 -6.95 14.76
CA LEU A 248 6.09 -5.94 15.78
C LEU A 248 6.83 -4.74 15.20
N LEU A 249 6.37 -3.54 15.60
CA LEU A 249 7.07 -2.30 15.30
C LEU A 249 8.40 -2.30 16.04
N LYS A 250 9.48 -2.07 15.29
CA LYS A 250 10.82 -1.91 15.85
C LYS A 250 11.21 -0.45 15.74
N SER A 251 11.66 0.09 16.86
CA SER A 251 12.27 1.41 16.90
C SER A 251 13.78 1.25 16.83
N GLY A 252 14.44 2.11 16.07
CA GLY A 252 15.88 2.08 15.88
C GLY A 252 16.33 3.09 14.85
N VAL A 253 17.65 3.19 14.68
CA VAL A 253 18.28 4.13 13.77
C VAL A 253 18.75 3.40 12.53
N VAL A 254 18.43 3.96 11.36
CA VAL A 254 18.83 3.42 10.07
C VAL A 254 19.78 4.40 9.40
N ARG A 255 21.02 3.95 9.22
CA ARG A 255 22.05 4.66 8.47
C ARG A 255 22.21 4.04 7.08
N LEU A 256 22.25 4.86 6.05
CA LEU A 256 22.55 4.46 4.67
C LEU A 256 23.97 4.87 4.32
N GLU A 257 24.72 3.94 3.73
CA GLU A 257 26.05 4.21 3.21
C GLU A 257 26.15 3.73 1.75
N ALA A 258 26.47 4.66 0.86
CA ALA A 258 26.73 4.44 -0.55
C ALA A 258 28.11 5.00 -0.90
N ARG A 259 28.88 4.27 -1.73
CA ARG A 259 30.14 4.75 -2.30
C ARG A 259 30.15 4.49 -3.79
N PHE A 260 30.72 5.43 -4.53
CA PHE A 260 30.84 5.40 -5.98
C PHE A 260 32.27 5.04 -6.38
N CYS A 261 32.42 4.36 -7.51
CA CYS A 261 33.75 4.06 -8.06
C CYS A 261 34.43 5.32 -8.60
N GLN A 262 33.63 6.27 -9.11
CA GLN A 262 34.09 7.53 -9.68
C GLN A 262 33.29 8.68 -9.08
N ALA A 263 33.87 9.87 -9.12
CA ALA A 263 33.18 11.08 -8.68
C ALA A 263 31.94 11.32 -9.55
N LEU A 264 30.81 11.68 -8.92
CA LEU A 264 29.56 11.92 -9.64
C LEU A 264 29.75 13.01 -10.71
N GLN A 265 29.44 12.68 -11.97
CA GLN A 265 29.57 13.61 -13.10
C GLN A 265 28.48 14.69 -13.11
N GLN A 266 27.33 14.40 -12.51
CA GLN A 266 26.17 15.29 -12.40
C GLN A 266 25.61 15.21 -10.99
N PRO A 267 24.95 16.26 -10.47
CA PRO A 267 24.22 16.18 -9.22
C PRO A 267 23.04 15.20 -9.35
N ILE A 268 22.79 14.44 -8.30
CA ILE A 268 21.76 13.39 -8.27
C ILE A 268 20.84 13.56 -7.05
N HIS A 269 19.60 13.09 -7.18
CA HIS A 269 18.76 12.79 -6.04
C HIS A 269 18.74 11.29 -5.76
N VAL A 270 19.02 10.97 -4.49
CA VAL A 270 18.89 9.63 -3.94
C VAL A 270 17.48 9.52 -3.35
N ILE A 271 16.60 8.81 -4.04
CA ILE A 271 15.22 8.55 -3.64
C ILE A 271 15.18 7.28 -2.81
N VAL A 272 14.67 7.42 -1.60
CA VAL A 272 14.54 6.36 -0.61
C VAL A 272 13.06 6.13 -0.39
N TYR A 273 12.56 5.02 -0.91
CA TYR A 273 11.20 4.55 -0.71
C TYR A 273 11.18 3.54 0.42
N ALA A 274 10.40 3.83 1.46
CA ALA A 274 10.28 2.99 2.64
C ALA A 274 8.85 2.53 2.85
N LYS A 275 8.71 1.22 3.08
CA LYS A 275 7.44 0.60 3.42
C LYS A 275 7.35 0.37 4.92
N ARG A 276 6.33 0.95 5.55
CA ARG A 276 6.07 0.85 6.99
C ARG A 276 4.71 0.21 7.25
N ASN A 277 4.50 -0.24 8.48
CA ASN A 277 3.17 -0.56 8.96
C ASN A 277 2.54 0.70 9.58
N GLY A 278 1.23 0.82 9.51
CA GLY A 278 0.46 1.80 10.26
C GLY A 278 -0.82 1.16 10.78
N LEU A 279 -1.41 1.79 11.79
CA LEU A 279 -2.63 1.35 12.44
C LEU A 279 -3.62 2.51 12.49
N ILE A 280 -4.80 2.29 11.90
CA ILE A 280 -5.93 3.21 12.05
C ILE A 280 -6.92 2.60 13.04
N GLY A 281 -7.21 3.34 14.10
CA GLY A 281 -8.30 3.06 15.04
C GLY A 281 -9.52 3.91 14.72
N ILE A 282 -10.71 3.33 14.75
CA ILE A 282 -11.97 4.07 14.65
C ILE A 282 -12.77 3.88 15.94
N HIS A 283 -13.00 4.98 16.65
CA HIS A 283 -13.80 4.99 17.88
C HIS A 283 -15.31 4.95 17.60
N ARG A 284 -16.09 4.73 18.66
CA ARG A 284 -17.55 4.83 18.65
C ARG A 284 -18.05 6.17 18.09
N SER A 285 -17.38 7.27 18.44
CA SER A 285 -17.66 8.63 17.93
C SER A 285 -17.35 8.81 16.44
N ARG A 286 -16.80 7.78 15.77
CA ARG A 286 -16.26 7.82 14.39
C ARG A 286 -15.05 8.72 14.23
N GLU A 287 -14.42 9.09 15.34
CA GLU A 287 -13.10 9.70 15.35
C GLU A 287 -12.05 8.69 14.89
N VAL A 288 -11.17 9.16 14.02
CA VAL A 288 -10.09 8.38 13.43
C VAL A 288 -8.82 8.66 14.22
N LEU A 289 -8.34 7.66 14.94
CA LEU A 289 -7.02 7.67 15.55
C LEU A 289 -6.02 7.06 14.58
N SER A 290 -4.94 7.77 14.30
CA SER A 290 -3.80 7.25 13.58
C SER A 290 -2.56 7.31 14.46
N ASP A 291 -1.72 6.28 14.37
CA ASP A 291 -0.37 6.25 14.95
C ASP A 291 0.63 7.07 14.13
N PHE A 292 0.15 7.83 13.16
CA PHE A 292 0.97 8.63 12.25
C PHE A 292 0.31 9.94 11.87
N THR A 293 1.17 10.91 11.58
CA THR A 293 0.82 12.13 10.86
C THR A 293 0.65 11.85 9.36
N PRO A 294 -0.40 12.42 8.74
CA PRO A 294 -0.64 12.34 7.30
C PRO A 294 0.42 13.09 6.50
#